data_AF-A0A177EBS5-F1
#
_entry.id   AF-A0A177EBS5-F1
#
_cell.length_a   1.000
_cell.length_b   1.000
_cell.length_c   1.000
_cell.angle_alpha   90.00
_cell.angle_beta   90.00
_cell.angle_gamma   90.00
#
_symmetry.space_group_name_H-M   'P 1'
#
loop_
_entity.id
_entity.type
_entity.pdbx_description
1 polymer ?
#
loop_
_entity_poly.entity_id
_entity_poly.type
_entity_poly.pdbx_seq_one_letter_code
_entity_poly.pdbx_strand_id
1 'polypeptide(L)'
;MEDQQKLTLYHISIYTKKTEKKRMESGERCVFSQVGDNDACSGAERTVSIKIVYNYAEESVLVSASADIVDEIKKKAHELFSLSCIRLEIDGRPLKSADQIFGVEVPVVSVIGIKKKCAVGVCKNSAGSSLQTTCKFCTKNFCIRHSIPEEHTCENLSMCKAEAVQENLEKLLSGKSRGRSSF
;
A
#
# COMPACT_ATOMS: atom_id res chain seq x y z
N MET A 1 -23.59 -34.18 -21.30
CA MET A 1 -24.44 -33.02 -21.59
C MET A 1 -23.77 -31.85 -20.91
N GLU A 2 -22.93 -31.16 -21.70
CA GLU A 2 -22.02 -30.11 -21.26
C GLU A 2 -22.75 -28.78 -21.24
N ASP A 3 -22.73 -28.12 -20.08
CA ASP A 3 -23.35 -26.80 -19.86
C ASP A 3 -22.38 -25.72 -20.34
N GLN A 4 -22.53 -25.31 -21.60
CA GLN A 4 -21.85 -24.15 -22.17
C GLN A 4 -22.56 -22.87 -21.71
N GLN A 5 -22.11 -22.27 -20.60
CA GLN A 5 -22.48 -20.90 -20.27
C GLN A 5 -21.69 -19.91 -21.11
N LYS A 6 -22.40 -19.37 -22.10
CA LYS A 6 -22.04 -18.31 -23.03
C LYS A 6 -21.94 -16.97 -22.27
N LEU A 7 -20.75 -16.59 -21.84
CA LEU A 7 -20.48 -15.25 -21.30
C LEU A 7 -20.16 -14.27 -22.44
N THR A 8 -21.00 -13.24 -22.53
CA THR A 8 -20.94 -12.15 -23.49
C THR A 8 -19.69 -11.30 -23.29
N LEU A 9 -18.79 -11.34 -24.29
CA LEU A 9 -17.64 -10.45 -24.42
C LEU A 9 -18.12 -9.00 -24.63
N TYR A 10 -17.96 -8.15 -23.62
CA TYR A 10 -18.02 -6.71 -23.79
C TYR A 10 -16.64 -6.21 -24.25
N HIS A 11 -16.55 -5.87 -25.53
CA HIS A 11 -15.41 -5.19 -26.14
C HIS A 11 -15.49 -3.70 -25.80
N ILE A 12 -14.56 -3.17 -24.99
CA ILE A 12 -14.36 -1.72 -24.84
C ILE A 12 -12.95 -1.41 -25.31
N SER A 13 -12.83 -1.00 -26.58
CA SER A 13 -11.59 -0.52 -27.16
C SER A 13 -11.46 0.99 -26.88
N ILE A 14 -10.49 1.38 -26.05
CA ILE A 14 -10.17 2.79 -25.82
C ILE A 14 -8.85 3.13 -26.51
N TYR A 15 -8.94 3.88 -27.61
CA TYR A 15 -7.81 4.44 -28.33
C TYR A 15 -7.38 5.77 -27.68
N THR A 16 -6.09 5.96 -27.42
CA THR A 16 -5.52 7.29 -27.15
C THR A 16 -4.62 7.71 -28.31
N LYS A 17 -4.93 8.87 -28.90
CA LYS A 17 -4.17 9.46 -30.01
C LYS A 17 -2.80 9.92 -29.50
N LYS A 18 -1.75 9.44 -30.16
CA LYS A 18 -0.34 9.81 -29.96
C LYS A 18 -0.16 11.29 -30.34
N THR A 19 0.04 12.18 -29.37
CA THR A 19 0.47 13.56 -29.66
C THR A 19 1.99 13.56 -29.87
N GLU A 20 2.39 13.89 -31.10
CA GLU A 20 3.79 13.99 -31.51
C GLU A 20 4.48 15.14 -30.76
N LYS A 21 5.53 14.81 -30.00
CA LYS A 21 6.37 15.78 -29.31
C LYS A 21 7.34 16.41 -30.30
N LYS A 22 6.96 17.58 -30.85
CA LYS A 22 7.89 18.42 -31.63
C LYS A 22 8.98 18.98 -30.71
N ARG A 23 10.22 18.72 -31.13
CA ARG A 23 11.49 19.19 -30.61
C ARG A 23 11.63 20.69 -30.87
N MET A 24 11.98 21.51 -29.87
CA MET A 24 12.65 22.79 -30.11
C MET A 24 13.44 23.27 -28.88
N GLU A 25 14.62 23.79 -29.20
CA GLU A 25 15.73 24.23 -28.36
C GLU A 25 15.50 25.63 -27.74
N SER A 26 16.18 25.86 -26.61
CA SER A 26 16.75 27.12 -26.11
C SER A 26 15.90 28.40 -25.98
N GLY A 27 15.94 29.03 -24.80
CA GLY A 27 15.97 30.49 -24.67
C GLY A 27 14.86 31.14 -23.83
N GLU A 28 15.27 31.62 -22.65
CA GLU A 28 14.81 32.86 -21.99
C GLU A 28 13.42 33.00 -21.32
N ARG A 29 13.53 33.26 -20.00
CA ARG A 29 12.86 34.28 -19.16
C ARG A 29 11.38 34.12 -18.79
N CYS A 30 11.16 34.04 -17.47
CA CYS A 30 9.88 34.16 -16.80
C CYS A 30 9.15 35.47 -17.11
N VAL A 31 7.84 35.40 -17.39
CA VAL A 31 6.87 36.43 -17.01
C VAL A 31 5.58 35.75 -16.57
N PHE A 32 5.12 36.14 -15.39
CA PHE A 32 3.85 35.81 -14.75
C PHE A 32 2.70 36.52 -15.48
N SER A 33 1.58 35.84 -15.76
CA SER A 33 0.25 36.45 -15.89
C SER A 33 -0.83 35.41 -15.68
N GLN A 34 -1.81 35.78 -14.85
CA GLN A 34 -2.96 35.00 -14.42
C GLN A 34 -4.15 35.08 -15.40
N VAL A 35 -5.12 34.22 -15.11
CA VAL A 35 -6.58 34.29 -15.40
C VAL A 35 -7.06 33.67 -16.71
N GLY A 36 -8.01 32.75 -16.57
CA GLY A 36 -8.77 32.12 -17.63
C GLY A 36 -9.67 31.03 -17.08
N ASP A 37 -10.85 31.42 -16.61
CA ASP A 37 -11.93 30.60 -16.08
C ASP A 37 -12.46 29.53 -17.04
N ASN A 38 -13.10 28.52 -16.44
CA ASN A 38 -14.09 27.60 -16.99
C ASN A 38 -13.61 26.54 -18.00
N ASP A 39 -13.31 25.35 -17.48
CA ASP A 39 -13.63 24.12 -18.20
C ASP A 39 -14.30 23.15 -17.23
N ALA A 40 -15.63 23.08 -17.33
CA ALA A 40 -16.44 22.00 -16.79
C ALA A 40 -16.09 20.72 -17.56
N CYS A 41 -14.95 20.12 -17.19
CA CYS A 41 -14.55 18.82 -17.69
C CYS A 41 -15.46 17.79 -17.02
N SER A 42 -16.52 17.39 -17.73
CA SER A 42 -17.27 16.17 -17.47
C SER A 42 -16.32 14.98 -17.65
N GLY A 43 -15.50 14.77 -16.61
CA GLY A 43 -14.51 13.71 -16.54
C GLY A 43 -15.24 12.39 -16.50
N ALA A 44 -15.33 11.72 -17.65
CA ALA A 44 -15.65 10.30 -17.65
C ALA A 44 -14.59 9.61 -16.79
N GLU A 45 -14.97 9.19 -15.58
CA GLU A 45 -14.14 8.35 -14.72
C GLU A 45 -13.85 7.07 -15.49
N ARG A 46 -12.66 7.03 -16.08
CA ARG A 46 -12.16 5.85 -16.76
C ARG A 46 -11.82 4.85 -15.67
N THR A 47 -12.35 3.64 -15.74
CA THR A 47 -11.99 2.55 -14.83
C THR A 47 -11.15 1.53 -15.58
N VAL A 48 -10.21 0.89 -14.90
CA VAL A 48 -9.36 -0.18 -15.45
C VAL A 48 -9.55 -1.44 -14.60
N SER A 49 -9.71 -2.57 -15.27
CA SER A 49 -9.68 -3.88 -14.64
C SER A 49 -8.25 -4.36 -14.50
N ILE A 50 -7.84 -4.69 -13.29
CA ILE A 50 -6.48 -5.13 -12.95
C ILE A 50 -6.57 -6.45 -12.21
N LYS A 51 -5.69 -7.39 -12.54
CA LYS A 51 -5.52 -8.62 -11.75
C LYS A 51 -4.42 -8.41 -10.71
N ILE A 52 -4.76 -8.56 -9.44
CA ILE A 52 -3.83 -8.54 -8.33
C ILE A 52 -3.46 -9.97 -7.97
N VAL A 53 -2.16 -10.28 -7.95
CA VAL A 53 -1.66 -11.61 -7.56
C VAL A 53 -0.83 -11.53 -6.28
N TYR A 54 -1.17 -12.35 -5.28
CA TYR A 54 -0.41 -12.50 -4.04
C TYR A 54 -0.43 -13.96 -3.56
N ASN A 55 0.75 -14.56 -3.30
CA ASN A 55 0.88 -15.96 -2.85
C ASN A 55 0.02 -16.96 -3.66
N TYR A 56 0.07 -16.87 -4.99
CA TYR A 56 -0.71 -17.70 -5.92
C TYR A 56 -2.24 -17.48 -5.90
N ALA A 57 -2.74 -16.56 -5.07
CA ALA A 57 -4.12 -16.10 -5.14
C ALA A 57 -4.21 -14.94 -6.14
N GLU A 58 -5.21 -14.99 -7.02
CA GLU A 58 -5.48 -13.95 -8.02
C GLU A 58 -6.86 -13.33 -7.75
N GLU A 59 -6.91 -12.01 -7.66
CA GLU A 59 -8.15 -11.26 -7.48
C GLU A 59 -8.26 -10.17 -8.55
N SER A 60 -9.42 -10.06 -9.21
CA SER A 60 -9.64 -9.00 -10.19
C SER A 60 -10.34 -7.80 -9.54
N VAL A 61 -9.76 -6.61 -9.67
CA VAL A 61 -10.30 -5.38 -9.11
C VAL A 61 -10.48 -4.31 -10.17
N LEU A 62 -11.51 -3.49 -9.99
CA LEU A 62 -11.72 -2.26 -10.76
C LEU A 62 -11.12 -1.10 -9.99
N VAL A 63 -10.28 -0.31 -10.66
CA VAL A 63 -9.68 0.91 -10.10
C VAL A 63 -9.89 2.09 -11.04
N SER A 64 -9.92 3.29 -10.50
CA SER A 64 -10.04 4.51 -11.28
C SER A 64 -8.71 4.83 -11.99
N ALA A 65 -8.79 5.14 -13.28
CA ALA A 65 -7.68 5.55 -14.13
C ALA A 65 -7.29 7.02 -13.85
N SER A 66 -6.78 7.27 -12.66
CA SER A 66 -6.27 8.58 -12.25
C SER A 66 -4.75 8.54 -12.05
N ALA A 67 -4.13 9.69 -11.79
CA ALA A 67 -2.73 9.76 -11.41
C ALA A 67 -2.43 8.95 -10.13
N ASP A 68 -3.45 8.71 -9.30
CA ASP A 68 -3.37 8.04 -8.00
C ASP A 68 -3.69 6.54 -8.07
N ILE A 69 -3.80 5.97 -9.29
CA ILE A 69 -4.13 4.55 -9.50
C ILE A 69 -3.22 3.60 -8.72
N VAL A 70 -1.94 3.95 -8.56
CA VAL A 70 -0.96 3.15 -7.81
C VAL A 70 -1.34 3.06 -6.33
N ASP A 71 -1.78 4.16 -5.72
CA ASP A 71 -2.16 4.19 -4.32
C ASP A 71 -3.53 3.55 -4.09
N GLU A 72 -4.44 3.65 -5.07
CA GLU A 72 -5.69 2.91 -5.06
C GLU A 72 -5.46 1.39 -5.12
N ILE A 73 -4.57 0.91 -5.99
CA ILE A 73 -4.18 -0.51 -6.04
C ILE A 73 -3.58 -0.94 -4.70
N LYS A 74 -2.71 -0.12 -4.10
CA LYS A 74 -2.13 -0.43 -2.78
C LYS A 74 -3.20 -0.54 -1.70
N LYS A 75 -4.18 0.37 -1.71
CA LYS A 75 -5.31 0.35 -0.76
C LYS A 75 -6.14 -0.93 -0.94
N LYS A 76 -6.49 -1.29 -2.18
CA LYS A 76 -7.21 -2.54 -2.49
C LYS A 76 -6.41 -3.77 -2.06
N ALA A 77 -5.11 -3.80 -2.32
CA ALA A 77 -4.25 -4.89 -1.87
C ALA A 77 -4.15 -4.98 -0.33
N HIS A 78 -4.15 -3.85 0.38
CA HIS A 78 -4.22 -3.83 1.84
C HIS A 78 -5.55 -4.38 2.35
N GLU A 79 -6.67 -3.99 1.75
CA GLU A 79 -8.02 -4.48 2.09
C GLU A 79 -8.17 -5.99 1.85
N LEU A 80 -7.68 -6.49 0.70
CA LEU A 80 -7.82 -7.90 0.32
C LEU A 80 -6.87 -8.83 1.09
N PHE A 81 -5.61 -8.43 1.28
CA PHE A 81 -4.56 -9.31 1.77
C PHE A 81 -4.01 -8.91 3.15
N SER A 82 -4.55 -7.86 3.77
CA SER A 82 -4.07 -7.30 5.06
C SER A 82 -2.58 -6.94 5.04
N LEU A 83 -2.07 -6.48 3.90
CA LEU A 83 -0.66 -6.15 3.70
C LEU A 83 -0.40 -4.65 3.89
N SER A 84 0.45 -4.30 4.86
CA SER A 84 0.78 -2.90 5.18
C SER A 84 2.02 -2.34 4.46
N CYS A 85 2.80 -3.20 3.80
CA CYS A 85 3.96 -2.80 3.00
C CYS A 85 4.08 -3.69 1.78
N ILE A 86 3.91 -3.07 0.62
CA ILE A 86 3.79 -3.78 -0.64
C ILE A 86 4.59 -3.09 -1.73
N ARG A 87 5.23 -3.90 -2.57
CA ARG A 87 5.75 -3.50 -3.87
C ARG A 87 4.79 -4.01 -4.93
N LEU A 88 4.48 -3.16 -5.89
CA LEU A 88 3.73 -3.55 -7.07
C LEU A 88 4.70 -3.86 -8.20
N GLU A 89 4.46 -4.94 -8.93
CA GLU A 89 5.23 -5.34 -10.09
C GLU A 89 4.33 -5.67 -11.27
N ILE A 90 4.80 -5.34 -12.47
CA ILE A 90 4.20 -5.75 -13.74
C ILE A 90 5.30 -6.46 -14.52
N ASP A 91 5.04 -7.67 -15.00
CA ASP A 91 6.00 -8.51 -15.73
C ASP A 91 7.36 -8.66 -15.03
N GLY A 92 7.33 -8.80 -13.70
CA GLY A 92 8.53 -8.94 -12.85
C GLY A 92 9.36 -7.66 -12.71
N ARG A 93 8.84 -6.50 -13.13
CA ARG A 93 9.50 -5.19 -12.97
C ARG A 93 8.74 -4.32 -11.99
N PRO A 94 9.43 -3.56 -11.13
CA PRO A 94 8.78 -2.68 -10.17
C PRO A 94 8.01 -1.57 -10.88
N LEU A 95 6.75 -1.41 -10.50
CA LEU A 95 5.88 -0.37 -11.01
C LEU A 95 6.35 0.99 -10.47
N LYS A 96 6.72 1.91 -11.37
CA LYS A 96 7.20 3.25 -11.02
C LYS A 96 6.22 4.36 -11.40
N SER A 97 5.43 4.15 -12.45
CA SER A 97 4.52 5.15 -13.01
C SER A 97 3.24 4.48 -13.49
N ALA A 98 2.14 5.21 -13.43
CA ALA A 98 0.83 4.76 -13.89
C ALA A 98 0.82 4.43 -15.40
N ASP A 99 1.67 5.08 -16.19
CA ASP A 99 1.79 4.84 -17.65
C ASP A 99 2.11 3.39 -18.01
N GLN A 100 2.75 2.63 -17.11
CA GLN A 100 3.06 1.21 -17.32
C GLN A 100 1.81 0.31 -17.26
N ILE A 101 0.71 0.82 -16.68
CA ILE A 101 -0.59 0.14 -16.61
C ILE A 101 -1.39 0.43 -17.89
N PHE A 102 -1.30 1.66 -18.40
CA PHE A 102 -2.07 2.15 -19.55
C PHE A 102 -1.42 1.75 -20.89
N GLY A 103 -1.53 0.47 -21.24
CA GLY A 103 -1.03 -0.06 -22.51
C GLY A 103 -1.19 -1.57 -22.69
N VAL A 104 -1.75 -2.24 -21.68
CA VAL A 104 -1.96 -3.69 -21.64
C VAL A 104 -3.46 -3.95 -21.54
N GLU A 105 -3.98 -4.89 -22.34
CA GLU A 105 -5.43 -5.17 -22.41
C GLU A 105 -6.01 -5.64 -21.07
N VAL A 106 -5.21 -6.27 -20.21
CA VAL A 106 -5.47 -6.49 -18.78
C VAL A 106 -4.13 -6.54 -18.05
N PRO A 107 -3.68 -5.46 -17.39
CA PRO A 107 -2.42 -5.49 -16.66
C PRO A 107 -2.52 -6.44 -15.46
N VAL A 108 -1.58 -7.39 -15.39
CA VAL A 108 -1.41 -8.27 -14.23
C VAL A 108 -0.40 -7.61 -13.29
N VAL A 109 -0.87 -7.20 -12.13
CA VAL A 109 -0.06 -6.57 -11.09
C VAL A 109 0.21 -7.59 -9.98
N SER A 110 1.46 -8.00 -9.86
CA SER A 110 1.92 -8.82 -8.75
C SER A 110 2.15 -7.94 -7.53
N VAL A 111 1.56 -8.31 -6.40
CA VAL A 111 1.79 -7.67 -5.11
C VAL A 111 2.81 -8.48 -4.34
N ILE A 112 3.93 -7.84 -3.98
CA ILE A 112 4.96 -8.45 -3.15
C ILE A 112 4.96 -7.78 -1.78
N GLY A 113 4.70 -8.55 -0.73
CA GLY A 113 4.83 -8.09 0.64
C GLY A 113 6.29 -7.77 0.97
N ILE A 114 6.60 -6.50 1.24
CA ILE A 114 7.93 -6.09 1.73
C ILE A 114 7.88 -6.06 3.25
N LYS A 115 8.82 -6.75 3.89
CA LYS A 115 9.01 -6.60 5.33
C LYS A 115 9.67 -5.25 5.62
N LYS A 116 9.04 -4.42 6.44
CA LYS A 116 9.67 -3.20 6.98
C LYS A 116 10.96 -3.57 7.71
N LYS A 117 11.93 -2.67 7.74
CA LYS A 117 13.10 -2.84 8.61
C LYS A 117 12.77 -2.36 10.02
N CYS A 118 13.45 -2.93 11.02
CA CYS A 118 13.40 -2.41 12.37
C CYS A 118 13.82 -0.93 12.37
N ALA A 119 13.07 -0.07 13.07
CA ALA A 119 13.40 1.35 13.16
C ALA A 119 14.65 1.64 14.02
N VAL A 120 15.17 0.66 14.76
CA VAL A 120 16.47 0.75 15.43
C VAL A 120 17.57 0.65 14.37
N GLY A 121 18.28 1.75 14.11
CA GLY A 121 19.23 1.85 12.97
C GLY A 121 20.37 0.82 12.98
N VAL A 122 20.78 0.34 14.15
CA VAL A 122 21.81 -0.72 14.28
C VAL A 122 21.26 -2.13 14.05
N CYS A 123 19.94 -2.30 13.98
CA CYS A 123 19.29 -3.59 13.86
C CYS A 123 19.10 -3.97 12.38
N LYS A 124 19.61 -5.15 12.00
CA LYS A 124 19.44 -5.70 10.65
C LYS A 124 18.14 -6.51 10.47
N ASN A 125 17.38 -6.71 11.54
CA ASN A 125 16.17 -7.52 11.48
C ASN A 125 15.02 -6.75 10.83
N SER A 126 14.15 -7.50 10.16
CA SER A 126 12.87 -6.96 9.73
C SER A 126 11.99 -6.63 10.93
N ALA A 127 11.27 -5.51 10.84
CA ALA A 127 10.15 -5.26 11.71
C ALA A 127 9.08 -6.33 11.51
N GLY A 128 8.41 -6.71 12.59
CA GLY A 128 7.28 -7.63 12.50
C GLY A 128 6.15 -6.99 11.70
N SER A 129 5.36 -7.83 11.03
CA SER A 129 4.11 -7.40 10.39
C SER A 129 2.94 -7.26 11.38
N SER A 130 3.11 -7.74 12.61
CA SER A 130 2.07 -7.73 13.65
C SER A 130 2.02 -6.40 14.40
N LEU A 131 0.81 -6.00 14.80
CA LEU A 131 0.54 -4.83 15.64
C LEU A 131 1.39 -4.84 16.93
N GLN A 132 1.72 -6.02 17.45
CA GLN A 132 2.57 -6.19 18.64
C GLN A 132 4.01 -5.69 18.48
N THR A 133 4.42 -5.35 17.25
CA THR A 133 5.77 -4.86 16.97
C THR A 133 5.84 -3.38 16.65
N THR A 134 4.69 -2.69 16.70
CA THR A 134 4.61 -1.23 16.58
C THR A 134 4.41 -0.61 17.95
N CYS A 135 5.23 0.36 18.32
CA CYS A 135 5.04 1.07 19.58
C CYS A 135 3.86 2.04 19.48
N LYS A 136 2.89 1.97 20.39
CA LYS A 136 1.70 2.85 20.39
C LYS A 136 2.04 4.33 20.55
N PHE A 137 3.14 4.65 21.24
CA PHE A 137 3.50 6.02 21.60
C PHE A 137 4.45 6.70 20.63
N CYS A 138 5.45 5.98 20.09
CA CYS A 138 6.35 6.55 19.09
C CYS A 138 5.97 6.16 17.65
N THR A 139 4.96 5.29 17.47
CA THR A 139 4.39 4.84 16.18
C THR A 139 5.39 4.17 15.20
N LYS A 140 6.62 3.91 15.66
CA LYS A 140 7.67 3.23 14.91
C LYS A 140 7.48 1.71 14.94
N ASN A 141 7.95 1.04 13.89
CA ASN A 141 7.86 -0.41 13.72
C ASN A 141 9.20 -1.06 14.09
N PHE A 142 9.17 -2.12 14.88
CA PHE A 142 10.35 -2.78 15.43
C PHE A 142 10.33 -4.28 15.16
N CYS A 143 11.46 -4.97 15.32
CA CYS A 143 11.45 -6.43 15.38
C CYS A 143 10.98 -6.88 16.77
N ILE A 144 10.64 -8.17 16.94
CA ILE A 144 10.16 -8.73 18.23
C ILE A 144 11.09 -8.39 19.41
N ARG A 145 12.42 -8.36 19.18
CA ARG A 145 13.40 -7.99 20.22
C ARG A 145 13.36 -6.51 20.61
N HIS A 146 13.10 -5.62 19.66
CA HIS A 146 13.12 -4.17 19.87
C HIS A 146 11.71 -3.59 20.04
N SER A 147 10.66 -4.41 20.10
CA SER A 147 9.30 -3.92 20.36
C SER A 147 9.11 -3.44 21.80
N ILE A 148 10.01 -3.82 22.71
CA ILE A 148 10.04 -3.37 24.10
C ILE A 148 10.49 -1.90 24.15
N PRO A 149 9.77 -1.01 24.86
CA PRO A 149 10.10 0.41 24.96
C PRO A 149 11.54 0.73 25.39
N GLU A 150 12.12 -0.11 26.27
CA GLU A 150 13.50 0.06 26.77
C GLU A 150 14.55 -0.29 25.70
N GLU A 151 14.29 -1.31 24.88
CA GLU A 151 15.21 -1.83 23.87
C GLU A 151 15.35 -0.91 22.64
N HIS A 152 14.30 -0.16 22.29
CA HIS A 152 14.36 0.81 21.20
C HIS A 152 14.51 2.26 21.66
N THR A 153 14.75 2.47 22.97
CA THR A 153 14.98 3.81 23.53
C THR A 153 13.83 4.77 23.21
N CYS A 154 12.60 4.37 23.56
CA CYS A 154 11.40 5.12 23.21
C CYS A 154 11.46 6.58 23.71
N GLU A 155 11.13 7.53 22.84
CA GLU A 155 11.01 8.96 23.18
C GLU A 155 9.94 9.21 24.26
N ASN A 156 8.88 8.39 24.28
CA ASN A 156 7.74 8.48 25.19
C ASN A 156 7.75 7.37 26.26
N LEU A 157 8.94 7.00 26.75
CA LEU A 157 9.12 5.86 27.66
C LEU A 157 8.27 5.95 28.94
N SER A 158 8.10 7.14 29.51
CA SER A 158 7.29 7.36 30.71
C SER A 158 5.83 6.95 30.49
N MET A 159 5.24 7.34 29.34
CA MET A 159 3.88 6.97 28.98
C MET A 159 3.76 5.47 28.68
N CYS A 160 4.73 4.89 27.97
CA CYS A 160 4.79 3.44 27.74
C CYS A 160 4.76 2.65 29.05
N LYS A 161 5.54 3.08 30.05
CA LYS A 161 5.61 2.41 31.35
C LYS A 161 4.31 2.56 32.12
N ALA A 162 3.73 3.75 32.16
CA ALA A 162 2.47 4.00 32.84
C ALA A 162 1.33 3.14 32.27
N GLU A 163 1.18 3.07 30.94
CA GLU A 163 0.16 2.23 30.29
C GLU A 163 0.40 0.74 30.56
N ALA A 164 1.64 0.27 30.45
CA ALA A 164 1.97 -1.13 30.74
C ALA A 164 1.63 -1.50 32.19
N VAL A 165 1.91 -0.62 33.15
CA VAL A 165 1.54 -0.80 34.56
C VAL A 165 0.03 -0.84 34.71
N GLN A 166 -0.71 0.09 34.10
CA GLN A 166 -2.17 0.11 34.16
C GLN A 166 -2.79 -1.17 33.56
N GLU A 167 -2.40 -1.57 32.35
CA GLU A 167 -2.89 -2.79 31.72
C GLU A 167 -2.57 -4.03 32.58
N ASN A 168 -1.38 -4.08 33.19
CA ASN A 168 -1.01 -5.19 34.06
C ASN A 168 -1.83 -5.20 35.34
N LEU A 169 -2.09 -4.03 35.96
CA LEU A 169 -2.96 -3.91 37.12
C LEU A 169 -4.38 -4.37 36.81
N GLU A 170 -4.96 -3.94 35.68
CA GLU A 170 -6.29 -4.37 35.23
C GLU A 170 -6.35 -5.89 35.02
N LYS A 171 -5.33 -6.48 34.38
CA LYS A 171 -5.24 -7.94 34.19
C LYS A 171 -5.15 -8.68 35.52
N LEU A 172 -4.36 -8.19 36.48
CA LEU A 172 -4.23 -8.76 37.82
C LEU A 172 -5.55 -8.68 38.59
N LEU A 173 -6.23 -7.53 38.59
CA LEU A 173 -7.52 -7.31 39.25
C LEU A 173 -8.63 -8.18 38.63
N SER A 174 -8.58 -8.44 37.32
CA SER A 174 -9.55 -9.30 36.64
C SER A 174 -9.35 -10.81 36.87
N GLY A 175 -8.36 -11.22 37.69
CA GLY A 175 -8.10 -12.62 38.01
C GLY A 175 -7.55 -13.47 36.84
N LYS A 176 -7.25 -12.85 35.69
CA LYS A 176 -6.63 -13.51 34.53
C LYS A 176 -5.11 -13.46 34.62
N SER A 177 -4.55 -13.97 35.72
CA SER A 177 -3.12 -14.26 35.75
C SER A 177 -2.88 -15.48 34.85
N ARG A 178 -2.03 -15.34 33.83
CA ARG A 178 -1.55 -16.51 33.08
C ARG A 178 -0.69 -17.31 34.05
N GLY A 179 -1.28 -18.31 34.69
CA GLY A 179 -0.53 -19.30 35.45
C GLY A 179 0.55 -19.87 34.54
N ARG A 180 1.80 -19.83 35.01
CA ARG A 180 2.93 -20.46 34.32
C ARG A 180 2.57 -21.94 34.24
N SER A 181 2.25 -22.45 33.06
CA SER A 181 2.09 -23.89 32.85
C SER A 181 3.46 -24.50 33.11
N SER A 182 3.63 -25.08 34.29
CA SER A 182 4.77 -25.93 34.61
C SER A 182 4.74 -27.09 33.61
N PHE A 183 5.78 -27.15 32.78
CA PHE A 183 6.07 -28.32 31.95
C PHE A 183 6.43 -29.52 32.83
#